data_AF-A0A238VUI4-F1
#
_entry.id   AF-A0A238VUI4-F1
#
_cell.length_a   1.000
_cell.length_b   1.000
_cell.length_c   1.000
_cell.angle_alpha   90.00
_cell.angle_beta   90.00
_cell.angle_gamma   90.00
#
_symmetry.space_group_name_H-M   'P 1'
#
loop_
_entity.id
_entity.type
_entity.pdbx_description
1 polymer ?
#
loop_
_entity_poly.entity_id
_entity_poly.type
_entity_poly.pdbx_seq_one_letter_code
_entity_poly.pdbx_strand_id
1 'polypeptide(L)'
;MKTNFIIISLLFLIGISCKTNEKKDNSENRIKIEWVENLNGDFSFSEKWSYGDGIYRNQNGELRLDSGMVPEEIAETITRKYDENNRIYKDSLTEYYKIVDTTHIFHSIKSNGNYYHMEFKKMGNGEIKGETINNISGYSHLHIKLKNDYCYAWIEYNSVSDEGNHIFNLKNGRILIDKSLFKKGIIKTEFDFDFKNTLDLNEKWSRKGKIYSYIKTE
;
A
#
# COMPACT_ATOMS: atom_id res chain seq x y z
N MET A 1 -62.26 51.74 -14.83
CA MET A 1 -61.82 51.47 -13.45
C MET A 1 -61.20 50.08 -13.40
N LYS A 2 -59.94 50.03 -12.93
CA LYS A 2 -59.19 48.87 -12.41
C LYS A 2 -58.74 47.77 -13.38
N THR A 3 -57.60 48.09 -13.99
CA THR A 3 -56.41 47.22 -14.12
C THR A 3 -56.10 46.42 -12.84
N ASN A 4 -55.39 45.29 -13.03
CA ASN A 4 -54.55 44.52 -12.09
C ASN A 4 -55.04 43.10 -11.74
N PHE A 5 -54.59 42.12 -12.54
CA PHE A 5 -54.19 40.79 -12.06
C PHE A 5 -52.90 40.44 -12.82
N ILE A 6 -51.77 41.04 -12.43
CA ILE A 6 -50.80 40.45 -11.50
C ILE A 6 -50.27 39.11 -12.05
N ILE A 7 -49.40 39.22 -13.05
CA ILE A 7 -48.02 38.73 -13.07
C ILE A 7 -47.68 37.78 -11.88
N ILE A 8 -48.14 36.52 -11.94
CA ILE A 8 -47.66 35.41 -11.08
C ILE A 8 -47.46 34.18 -11.98
N SER A 9 -46.62 34.31 -13.00
CA SER A 9 -46.17 33.16 -13.80
C SER A 9 -44.72 33.26 -14.24
N LEU A 10 -43.92 34.10 -13.58
CA LEU A 10 -42.53 34.38 -13.98
C LEU A 10 -41.53 34.29 -12.81
N LEU A 11 -41.75 33.35 -11.87
CA LEU A 11 -40.87 33.13 -10.71
C LEU A 11 -40.44 31.66 -10.53
N PHE A 12 -40.54 30.82 -11.57
CA PHE A 12 -40.14 29.40 -11.53
C PHE A 12 -38.91 29.07 -12.38
N LEU A 13 -38.00 30.03 -12.59
CA LEU A 13 -36.80 29.85 -13.43
C LEU A 13 -35.48 30.31 -12.77
N ILE A 14 -35.33 30.12 -11.45
CA ILE A 14 -34.01 30.26 -10.79
C ILE A 14 -33.71 28.97 -10.00
N GLY A 15 -33.75 27.85 -10.70
CA GLY A 15 -33.00 26.65 -10.33
C GLY A 15 -31.59 26.73 -10.90
N ILE A 16 -30.85 27.80 -10.60
CA ILE A 16 -29.42 27.87 -10.88
C ILE A 16 -28.77 26.89 -9.93
N SER A 17 -28.66 25.64 -10.38
CA SER A 17 -27.71 24.68 -9.82
C SER A 17 -26.33 25.31 -10.01
N CYS A 18 -25.88 26.07 -9.00
CA CYS A 18 -24.49 26.38 -8.79
C CYS A 18 -23.74 25.05 -8.63
N LYS A 19 -23.39 24.42 -9.75
CA LYS A 19 -22.18 23.61 -9.80
C LYS A 19 -21.06 24.60 -9.57
N THR A 20 -20.69 24.77 -8.32
CA THR A 20 -19.38 25.32 -7.98
C THR A 20 -18.37 24.42 -8.69
N ASN A 21 -17.86 24.90 -9.82
CA ASN A 21 -16.58 24.42 -10.32
C ASN A 21 -15.59 24.78 -9.23
N GLU A 22 -15.39 23.88 -8.27
CA GLU A 22 -14.24 23.93 -7.37
C GLU A 22 -13.03 24.17 -8.27
N LYS A 23 -12.42 25.34 -8.13
CA LYS A 23 -11.11 25.58 -8.70
C LYS A 23 -10.24 24.44 -8.20
N LYS A 24 -9.69 23.64 -9.11
CA LYS A 24 -8.63 22.68 -8.79
C LYS A 24 -7.51 23.48 -8.14
N ASP A 25 -7.47 23.43 -6.82
CA ASP A 25 -6.33 23.91 -6.07
C ASP A 25 -5.18 22.96 -6.37
N ASN A 26 -4.38 23.32 -7.38
CA ASN A 26 -3.21 22.57 -7.84
C ASN A 26 -2.08 22.54 -6.78
N SER A 27 -2.31 23.09 -5.58
CA SER A 27 -1.34 23.16 -4.49
C SER A 27 -1.28 21.91 -3.61
N GLU A 28 -2.34 21.09 -3.59
CA GLU A 28 -2.31 19.85 -2.80
C GLU A 28 -1.84 18.68 -3.67
N ASN A 29 -0.70 18.06 -3.31
CA ASN A 29 -0.16 16.82 -3.90
C ASN A 29 -1.09 15.62 -3.59
N ARG A 30 -2.33 15.67 -4.11
CA ARG A 30 -3.40 14.70 -3.89
C ARG A 30 -4.20 14.48 -5.17
N ILE A 31 -4.84 13.32 -5.25
CA ILE A 31 -5.80 12.98 -6.30
C ILE A 31 -7.10 12.51 -5.67
N LYS A 32 -8.21 12.69 -6.38
CA LYS A 32 -9.51 12.19 -5.94
C LYS A 32 -9.56 10.68 -6.10
N ILE A 33 -10.13 9.99 -5.11
CA ILE A 33 -10.35 8.55 -5.19
C ILE A 33 -11.50 8.27 -6.16
N GLU A 34 -11.29 7.36 -7.10
CA GLU A 34 -12.34 6.84 -7.95
C GLU A 34 -12.93 5.59 -7.30
N TRP A 35 -14.06 5.77 -6.61
CA TRP A 35 -14.78 4.67 -5.97
C TRP A 35 -15.56 3.85 -6.99
N VAL A 36 -15.34 2.54 -7.02
CA VAL A 36 -16.11 1.59 -7.83
C VAL A 36 -16.77 0.55 -6.93
N GLU A 37 -18.00 0.13 -7.24
CA GLU A 37 -18.72 -0.81 -6.35
C GLU A 37 -18.08 -2.20 -6.33
N ASN A 38 -17.54 -2.68 -7.45
CA ASN A 38 -16.78 -3.92 -7.53
C ASN A 38 -15.62 -3.73 -8.52
N LEU A 39 -14.38 -3.75 -8.03
CA LEU A 39 -13.20 -3.62 -8.87
C LEU A 39 -12.86 -4.98 -9.49
N ASN A 40 -13.07 -5.10 -10.80
CA ASN A 40 -12.72 -6.28 -11.58
C ASN A 40 -11.22 -6.35 -11.90
N GLY A 41 -10.74 -7.54 -12.25
CA GLY A 41 -9.37 -7.79 -12.69
C GLY A 41 -8.68 -8.90 -11.89
N ASP A 42 -7.52 -9.34 -12.38
CA ASP A 42 -6.70 -10.36 -11.71
C ASP A 42 -5.96 -9.76 -10.49
N PHE A 43 -6.26 -10.32 -9.32
CA PHE A 43 -5.61 -10.07 -8.03
C PHE A 43 -5.03 -11.35 -7.41
N SER A 44 -4.90 -12.45 -8.18
CA SER A 44 -4.37 -13.74 -7.70
C SER A 44 -2.92 -13.67 -7.16
N PHE A 45 -2.22 -12.55 -7.38
CA PHE A 45 -0.97 -12.28 -6.67
C PHE A 45 -1.15 -12.33 -5.15
N SER A 46 -2.33 -12.00 -4.61
CA SER A 46 -2.60 -12.06 -3.17
C SER A 46 -2.61 -13.47 -2.58
N GLU A 47 -2.67 -14.50 -3.43
CA GLU A 47 -2.59 -15.91 -3.03
C GLU A 47 -1.13 -16.40 -3.01
N LYS A 48 -0.20 -15.61 -3.55
CA LYS A 48 1.23 -15.91 -3.52
C LYS A 48 1.82 -15.47 -2.19
N TRP A 49 2.81 -16.21 -1.74
CA TRP A 49 3.58 -15.88 -0.55
C TRP A 49 5.07 -16.04 -0.81
N SER A 50 5.86 -15.41 0.03
CA SER A 50 7.31 -15.59 0.09
C SER A 50 7.75 -15.55 1.54
N TYR A 51 8.84 -16.20 1.87
CA TYR A 51 9.44 -15.99 3.18
C TYR A 51 9.98 -14.55 3.28
N GLY A 52 9.88 -13.97 4.47
CA GLY A 52 10.47 -12.67 4.77
C GLY A 52 12.00 -12.72 4.83
N ASP A 53 12.60 -11.57 5.12
CA ASP A 53 14.03 -11.48 5.36
C ASP A 53 14.48 -12.36 6.52
N GLY A 54 15.74 -12.77 6.49
CA GLY A 54 16.29 -13.69 7.48
C GLY A 54 15.96 -15.15 7.23
N ILE A 55 15.07 -15.49 6.29
CA ILE A 55 14.86 -16.89 5.87
C ILE A 55 15.71 -17.20 4.64
N TYR A 56 16.62 -18.17 4.74
CA TYR A 56 17.53 -18.51 3.65
C TYR A 56 17.81 -20.01 3.60
N ARG A 57 18.33 -20.51 2.47
CA ARG A 57 18.84 -21.89 2.40
C ARG A 57 20.33 -21.92 2.71
N ASN A 58 20.75 -22.80 3.63
CA ASN A 58 22.17 -23.03 3.87
C ASN A 58 22.81 -23.88 2.76
N GLN A 59 24.11 -24.16 2.88
CA GLN A 59 24.87 -24.97 1.92
C GLN A 59 24.33 -26.41 1.76
N ASN A 60 23.59 -26.91 2.74
CA ASN A 60 22.96 -28.24 2.71
C ASN A 60 21.52 -28.20 2.14
N GLY A 61 21.04 -27.02 1.72
CA GLY A 61 19.69 -26.83 1.18
C GLY A 61 18.57 -26.69 2.22
N GLU A 62 18.90 -26.73 3.51
CA GLU A 62 17.95 -26.58 4.63
C GLU A 62 17.53 -25.11 4.75
N LEU A 63 16.23 -24.83 4.95
CA LEU A 63 15.81 -23.48 5.31
C LEU A 63 16.30 -23.17 6.71
N ARG A 64 16.84 -21.97 6.89
CA ARG A 64 17.38 -21.41 8.11
C ARG A 64 16.75 -20.07 8.37
N LEU A 65 16.69 -19.72 9.64
CA LEU A 65 16.35 -18.38 10.10
C LEU A 65 17.59 -17.70 10.65
N ASP A 66 17.73 -16.43 10.31
CA ASP A 66 18.52 -15.47 11.07
C ASP A 66 17.73 -15.09 12.33
N SER A 67 18.25 -15.45 13.49
CA SER A 67 17.61 -15.17 14.79
C SER A 67 17.40 -13.68 15.05
N GLY A 68 18.20 -12.80 14.42
CA GLY A 68 18.04 -11.35 14.56
C GLY A 68 16.91 -10.75 13.72
N MET A 69 16.27 -11.55 12.86
CA MET A 69 15.29 -11.10 11.86
C MET A 69 13.88 -11.62 12.12
N VAL A 70 13.68 -12.39 13.19
CA VAL A 70 12.37 -12.92 13.60
C VAL A 70 12.09 -12.60 15.07
N PRO A 71 10.81 -12.60 15.49
CA PRO A 71 10.46 -12.46 16.90
C PRO A 71 11.28 -13.39 17.80
N GLU A 72 11.73 -12.88 18.95
CA GLU A 72 12.61 -13.60 19.89
C GLU A 72 12.04 -14.96 20.30
N GLU A 73 10.73 -15.05 20.54
CA GLU A 73 10.04 -16.30 20.87
C GLU A 73 10.20 -17.37 19.78
N ILE A 74 10.14 -16.97 18.49
CA ILE A 74 10.35 -17.86 17.36
C ILE A 74 11.83 -18.24 17.27
N ALA A 75 12.73 -17.27 17.41
CA ALA A 75 14.18 -17.52 17.39
C ALA A 75 14.60 -18.52 18.47
N GLU A 76 14.14 -18.35 19.71
CA GLU A 76 14.42 -19.26 20.82
C GLU A 76 13.88 -20.65 20.59
N THR A 77 12.62 -20.77 20.15
CA THR A 77 11.98 -22.06 19.93
C THR A 77 12.71 -22.87 18.86
N ILE A 78 13.21 -22.18 17.84
CA ILE A 78 13.87 -22.81 16.71
C ILE A 78 15.33 -23.14 17.01
N THR A 79 16.07 -22.25 17.69
CA THR A 79 17.48 -22.48 18.05
C THR A 79 17.66 -23.70 18.96
N ARG A 80 16.68 -24.00 19.83
CA ARG A 80 16.66 -25.22 20.64
C ARG A 80 16.56 -26.53 19.83
N LYS A 81 16.25 -26.46 18.54
CA LYS A 81 16.14 -27.61 17.64
C LYS A 81 17.43 -27.89 16.86
N TYR A 82 18.52 -27.19 17.19
CA TYR A 82 19.84 -27.40 16.59
C TYR A 82 20.72 -28.31 17.44
N ASP A 83 21.50 -29.16 16.76
CA ASP A 83 22.56 -29.95 17.36
C ASP A 83 23.86 -29.12 17.55
N GLU A 84 24.86 -29.73 18.18
CA GLU A 84 26.18 -29.12 18.41
C GLU A 84 26.91 -28.71 17.12
N ASN A 85 26.53 -29.28 15.97
CA ASN A 85 27.05 -28.96 14.64
C ASN A 85 26.16 -27.97 13.89
N ASN A 86 25.21 -27.32 14.57
CA ASN A 86 24.25 -26.38 14.04
C ASN A 86 23.32 -26.99 12.95
N ARG A 87 23.06 -28.30 13.00
CA ARG A 87 22.08 -29.00 12.15
C ARG A 87 20.76 -29.15 12.86
N ILE A 88 19.65 -29.19 12.12
CA ILE A 88 18.33 -29.44 12.71
C ILE A 88 18.29 -30.91 13.14
N TYR A 89 17.89 -31.19 14.39
CA TYR A 89 17.69 -32.58 14.82
C TYR A 89 16.65 -33.27 13.91
N LYS A 90 16.94 -34.51 13.48
CA LYS A 90 16.09 -35.24 12.53
C LYS A 90 14.66 -35.46 13.04
N ASP A 91 14.49 -35.70 14.34
CA ASP A 91 13.20 -35.86 15.00
C ASP A 91 12.43 -34.53 15.14
N SER A 92 13.15 -33.40 15.09
CA SER A 92 12.60 -32.05 15.22
C SER A 92 12.29 -31.38 13.86
N LEU A 93 12.67 -32.01 12.75
CA LEU A 93 12.61 -31.42 11.40
C LEU A 93 11.19 -31.00 11.00
N THR A 94 10.19 -31.84 11.30
CA THR A 94 8.79 -31.55 10.96
C THR A 94 8.25 -30.35 11.75
N GLU A 95 8.56 -30.29 13.04
CA GLU A 95 8.12 -29.21 13.91
C GLU A 95 8.84 -27.90 13.56
N TYR A 96 10.12 -27.97 13.25
CA TYR A 96 10.92 -26.85 12.75
C TYR A 96 10.25 -26.18 11.54
N TYR A 97 9.95 -26.95 10.49
CA TYR A 97 9.36 -26.39 9.27
C TYR A 97 7.94 -25.87 9.47
N LYS A 98 7.14 -26.48 10.37
CA LYS A 98 5.84 -25.91 10.75
C LYS A 98 5.97 -24.50 11.33
N ILE A 99 6.98 -24.24 12.15
CA ILE A 99 7.22 -22.90 12.71
C ILE A 99 7.71 -21.95 11.62
N VAL A 100 8.69 -22.37 10.80
CA VAL A 100 9.20 -21.57 9.67
C VAL A 100 8.05 -21.16 8.74
N ASP A 101 7.13 -22.06 8.42
CA ASP A 101 6.02 -21.78 7.51
C ASP A 101 5.04 -20.72 8.04
N THR A 102 4.98 -20.49 9.36
CA THR A 102 4.18 -19.39 9.93
C THR A 102 4.74 -18.01 9.64
N THR A 103 6.00 -17.93 9.20
CA THR A 103 6.70 -16.67 8.92
C THR A 103 6.53 -16.17 7.48
N HIS A 104 5.77 -16.90 6.65
CA HIS A 104 5.52 -16.47 5.28
C HIS A 104 4.75 -15.14 5.25
N ILE A 105 5.01 -14.34 4.22
CA ILE A 105 4.32 -13.08 3.97
C ILE A 105 3.57 -13.22 2.65
N PHE A 106 2.25 -13.06 2.70
CA PHE A 106 1.44 -12.98 1.49
C PHE A 106 1.73 -11.69 0.74
N HIS A 107 1.77 -11.79 -0.59
CA HIS A 107 1.96 -10.62 -1.43
C HIS A 107 0.71 -9.74 -1.36
N SER A 108 0.87 -8.46 -1.11
CA SER A 108 -0.26 -7.51 -1.04
C SER A 108 -0.17 -6.38 -2.05
N ILE A 109 0.91 -6.34 -2.83
CA ILE A 109 1.11 -5.41 -3.95
C ILE A 109 1.75 -6.13 -5.14
N LYS A 110 1.29 -5.79 -6.34
CA LYS A 110 1.94 -6.13 -7.61
C LYS A 110 2.07 -4.85 -8.42
N SER A 111 3.30 -4.40 -8.64
CA SER A 111 3.56 -3.13 -9.33
C SER A 111 4.76 -3.24 -10.28
N ASN A 112 5.03 -2.17 -11.03
CA ASN A 112 6.27 -2.03 -11.78
C ASN A 112 7.48 -1.65 -10.88
N GLY A 113 7.28 -1.48 -9.57
CA GLY A 113 8.35 -1.44 -8.58
C GLY A 113 8.61 -2.83 -7.98
N ASN A 114 9.77 -3.00 -7.35
CA ASN A 114 10.19 -4.24 -6.70
C ASN A 114 9.56 -4.38 -5.29
N TYR A 115 8.24 -4.29 -5.23
CA TYR A 115 7.46 -4.46 -4.00
C TYR A 115 6.63 -5.73 -4.09
N TYR A 116 6.61 -6.50 -3.01
CA TYR A 116 5.70 -7.64 -2.86
C TYR A 116 4.78 -7.49 -1.66
N HIS A 117 5.13 -6.65 -0.66
CA HIS A 117 4.30 -6.43 0.51
C HIS A 117 4.07 -4.95 0.81
N MET A 118 2.83 -4.65 1.20
CA MET A 118 2.32 -3.35 1.61
C MET A 118 1.29 -3.53 2.72
N GLU A 119 1.49 -2.83 3.83
CA GLU A 119 0.58 -2.84 4.97
C GLU A 119 -0.28 -1.58 4.98
N PHE A 120 -1.51 -1.70 5.49
CA PHE A 120 -2.38 -0.56 5.73
C PHE A 120 -2.85 -0.55 7.18
N LYS A 121 -2.83 0.63 7.80
CA LYS A 121 -3.29 0.89 9.17
C LYS A 121 -4.27 2.06 9.18
N LYS A 122 -5.39 1.90 9.89
CA LYS A 122 -6.32 2.98 10.20
C LYS A 122 -5.88 3.67 11.47
N MET A 123 -5.64 4.98 11.36
CA MET A 123 -5.23 5.85 12.46
C MET A 123 -6.45 6.33 13.26
N GLY A 124 -6.25 6.73 14.52
CA GLY A 124 -7.32 7.25 15.39
C GLY A 124 -8.09 8.46 14.84
N ASN A 125 -7.49 9.26 13.96
CA ASN A 125 -8.13 10.39 13.28
C ASN A 125 -8.95 9.99 12.03
N GLY A 126 -9.08 8.69 11.75
CA GLY A 126 -9.79 8.15 10.59
C GLY A 126 -8.99 8.07 9.30
N GLU A 127 -7.75 8.59 9.27
CA GLU A 127 -6.85 8.42 8.12
C GLU A 127 -6.45 6.95 7.98
N ILE A 128 -6.27 6.50 6.74
CA ILE A 128 -5.67 5.20 6.47
C ILE A 128 -4.32 5.45 5.83
N LYS A 129 -3.27 4.91 6.42
CA LYS A 129 -1.90 4.98 5.90
C LYS A 129 -1.48 3.59 5.47
N GLY A 130 -0.85 3.48 4.31
CA GLY A 130 -0.17 2.28 3.90
C GLY A 130 1.22 2.55 3.37
N GLU A 131 2.07 1.56 3.52
CA GLU A 131 3.49 1.64 3.22
C GLU A 131 3.99 0.29 2.71
N THR A 132 4.79 0.31 1.65
CA THR A 132 5.50 -0.90 1.19
C THR A 132 6.57 -1.27 2.20
N ILE A 133 6.52 -2.52 2.66
CA ILE A 133 7.58 -3.09 3.47
C ILE A 133 8.59 -3.68 2.49
N ASN A 134 9.75 -3.03 2.44
CA ASN A 134 10.88 -3.54 1.67
C ASN A 134 11.64 -4.58 2.48
N ASN A 135 12.39 -5.42 1.76
CA ASN A 135 13.48 -6.14 2.37
C ASN A 135 14.61 -5.18 2.79
N ILE A 136 15.58 -5.67 3.56
CA ILE A 136 16.77 -4.95 4.06
C ILE A 136 17.54 -4.23 2.93
N SER A 137 17.38 -4.66 1.67
CA SER A 137 18.01 -4.06 0.48
C SER A 137 17.14 -3.03 -0.26
N GLY A 138 15.90 -2.77 0.15
CA GLY A 138 15.00 -1.90 -0.58
C GLY A 138 15.16 -0.44 -0.18
N TYR A 139 15.75 0.33 -1.09
CA TYR A 139 16.04 1.76 -0.91
C TYR A 139 14.86 2.69 -1.20
N SER A 140 13.67 2.18 -1.51
CA SER A 140 12.54 3.01 -2.00
C SER A 140 11.22 2.53 -1.44
N HIS A 141 10.52 3.32 -0.65
CA HIS A 141 9.24 2.97 -0.03
C HIS A 141 8.12 3.77 -0.69
N LEU A 142 7.06 3.09 -1.16
CA LEU A 142 5.83 3.74 -1.59
C LEU A 142 4.90 3.88 -0.39
N HIS A 143 4.51 5.12 -0.12
CA HIS A 143 3.50 5.46 0.88
C HIS A 143 2.22 5.92 0.21
N ILE A 144 1.09 5.50 0.77
CA ILE A 144 -0.25 5.92 0.38
C ILE A 144 -1.00 6.37 1.64
N LYS A 145 -1.67 7.51 1.56
CA LYS A 145 -2.57 7.99 2.61
C LYS A 145 -3.93 8.30 2.02
N LEU A 146 -4.99 7.74 2.60
CA LEU A 146 -6.37 7.97 2.23
C LEU A 146 -7.05 8.82 3.30
N LYS A 147 -7.63 9.95 2.89
CA LYS A 147 -8.33 10.88 3.78
C LYS A 147 -9.37 11.68 3.00
N ASN A 148 -10.60 11.75 3.51
CA ASN A 148 -11.67 12.60 2.98
C ASN A 148 -11.88 12.46 1.46
N ASP A 149 -11.98 11.23 0.94
CA ASP A 149 -12.08 10.92 -0.51
C ASP A 149 -10.87 11.34 -1.38
N TYR A 150 -9.75 11.68 -0.76
CA TYR A 150 -8.50 11.96 -1.43
C TYR A 150 -7.43 10.93 -1.10
N CYS A 151 -6.61 10.63 -2.11
CA CYS A 151 -5.40 9.86 -2.00
C CYS A 151 -4.20 10.79 -2.12
N TYR A 152 -3.27 10.62 -1.18
CA TYR A 152 -1.95 11.21 -1.18
C TYR A 152 -0.95 10.06 -1.36
N ALA A 153 0.09 10.26 -2.16
CA ALA A 153 1.15 9.27 -2.31
C ALA A 153 2.51 9.94 -2.38
N TRP A 154 3.53 9.26 -1.91
CA TRP A 154 4.92 9.70 -2.06
C TRP A 154 5.85 8.48 -2.06
N ILE A 155 7.02 8.67 -2.64
CA ILE A 155 8.12 7.71 -2.54
C ILE A 155 9.16 8.29 -1.60
N GLU A 156 9.49 7.56 -0.54
CA GLU A 156 10.69 7.81 0.26
C GLU A 156 11.83 6.99 -0.35
N TYR A 157 12.91 7.64 -0.74
CA TYR A 157 14.07 7.00 -1.34
C TYR A 157 15.31 7.31 -0.53
N ASN A 158 15.96 6.27 -0.02
CA ASN A 158 17.19 6.36 0.74
C ASN A 158 18.35 6.01 -0.19
N SER A 159 19.05 7.00 -0.72
CA SER A 159 20.15 6.73 -1.65
C SER A 159 21.29 6.00 -0.95
N VAL A 160 21.93 5.07 -1.68
CA VAL A 160 23.17 4.42 -1.25
C VAL A 160 24.39 5.30 -1.53
N SER A 161 24.23 6.30 -2.42
CA SER A 161 25.22 7.35 -2.64
C SER A 161 25.06 8.50 -1.63
N ASP A 162 26.04 9.40 -1.54
CA ASP A 162 26.05 10.58 -0.66
C ASP A 162 24.94 11.63 -0.97
N GLU A 163 23.92 11.27 -1.75
CA GLU A 163 22.77 12.11 -2.11
C GLU A 163 21.73 12.20 -0.99
N GLY A 164 21.75 11.25 -0.04
CA GLY A 164 20.88 11.24 1.13
C GLY A 164 19.46 10.74 0.85
N ASN A 165 18.51 11.21 1.67
CA ASN A 165 17.11 10.78 1.62
C ASN A 165 16.27 11.77 0.80
N HIS A 166 15.46 11.24 -0.12
CA HIS A 166 14.62 12.01 -1.02
C HIS A 166 13.14 11.63 -0.89
N ILE A 167 12.26 12.63 -0.98
CA ILE A 167 10.82 12.42 -0.99
C ILE A 167 10.27 12.89 -2.34
N PHE A 168 9.76 11.95 -3.13
CA PHE A 168 9.10 12.24 -4.40
C PHE A 168 7.60 12.28 -4.20
N ASN A 169 7.04 13.49 -4.15
CA ASN A 169 5.61 13.70 -3.94
C ASN A 169 4.79 13.40 -5.19
N LEU A 170 3.56 12.93 -5.01
CA LEU A 170 2.59 12.76 -6.09
C LEU A 170 2.42 14.05 -6.91
N LYS A 171 2.62 13.92 -8.23
CA LYS A 171 2.39 14.99 -9.22
C LYS A 171 0.97 14.91 -9.77
N ASN A 172 0.58 13.72 -10.22
CA ASN A 172 -0.76 13.40 -10.72
C ASN A 172 -0.92 11.87 -10.78
N GLY A 173 -2.10 11.39 -11.19
CA GLY A 173 -2.35 9.97 -11.36
C GLY A 173 -3.82 9.63 -11.17
N ARG A 174 -4.08 8.34 -11.01
CA ARG A 174 -5.40 7.78 -10.70
C ARG A 174 -5.30 6.67 -9.67
N ILE A 175 -6.37 6.50 -8.90
CA ILE A 175 -6.56 5.36 -8.01
C ILE A 175 -8.02 4.94 -8.02
N LEU A 176 -8.26 3.67 -8.33
CA LEU A 176 -9.57 3.04 -8.28
C LEU A 176 -9.65 2.18 -7.02
N ILE A 177 -10.64 2.40 -6.15
CA ILE A 177 -10.81 1.61 -4.93
C ILE A 177 -12.16 0.89 -4.95
N ASP A 178 -12.13 -0.40 -4.66
CA ASP A 178 -13.32 -1.22 -4.44
C ASP A 178 -14.05 -0.79 -3.17
N LYS A 179 -15.18 -0.12 -3.34
CA LYS A 179 -15.99 0.43 -2.24
C LYS A 179 -16.64 -0.64 -1.39
N SER A 180 -17.03 -1.77 -1.98
CA SER A 180 -17.69 -2.87 -1.26
C SER A 180 -16.73 -3.57 -0.30
N LEU A 181 -15.49 -3.82 -0.74
CA LEU A 181 -14.43 -4.41 0.07
C LEU A 181 -13.83 -3.39 1.05
N PHE A 182 -13.72 -2.13 0.67
CA PHE A 182 -13.24 -1.07 1.56
C PHE A 182 -14.09 -0.96 2.83
N LYS A 183 -15.42 -1.03 2.70
CA LYS A 183 -16.35 -1.07 3.84
C LYS A 183 -16.14 -2.27 4.77
N LYS A 184 -15.52 -3.34 4.27
CA LYS A 184 -15.19 -4.55 5.02
C LYS A 184 -13.75 -4.54 5.57
N GLY A 185 -13.05 -3.41 5.48
CA GLY A 185 -11.68 -3.29 5.96
C GLY A 185 -10.63 -3.85 5.00
N ILE A 186 -10.92 -3.92 3.69
CA ILE A 186 -9.97 -4.42 2.68
C ILE A 186 -9.70 -3.34 1.64
N ILE A 187 -8.43 -2.98 1.45
CA ILE A 187 -7.95 -2.18 0.32
C ILE A 187 -7.77 -3.11 -0.88
N LYS A 188 -8.71 -3.07 -1.82
CA LYS A 188 -8.53 -3.63 -3.17
C LYS A 188 -8.52 -2.48 -4.16
N THR A 189 -7.37 -2.25 -4.81
CA THR A 189 -7.17 -1.06 -5.64
C THR A 189 -6.28 -1.30 -6.85
N GLU A 190 -6.50 -0.52 -7.90
CA GLU A 190 -5.59 -0.32 -9.03
C GLU A 190 -5.15 1.15 -9.05
N PHE A 191 -3.85 1.38 -9.22
CA PHE A 191 -3.27 2.71 -9.21
C PHE A 191 -2.29 2.93 -10.36
N ASP A 192 -2.16 4.19 -10.75
CA ASP A 192 -1.16 4.68 -11.70
C ASP A 192 -0.79 6.11 -11.28
N PHE A 193 0.42 6.29 -10.76
CA PHE A 193 0.92 7.51 -10.14
C PHE A 193 2.14 8.03 -10.87
N ASP A 194 2.16 9.34 -11.11
CA ASP A 194 3.34 10.08 -11.51
C ASP A 194 3.84 10.91 -10.33
N PHE A 195 5.14 10.87 -10.06
CA PHE A 195 5.77 11.62 -8.98
C PHE A 195 6.62 12.78 -9.53
N LYS A 196 6.78 13.81 -8.72
CA LYS A 196 7.71 14.91 -9.02
C LYS A 196 9.14 14.40 -8.76
N ASN A 197 9.87 14.07 -9.82
CA ASN A 197 11.29 13.71 -9.71
C ASN A 197 12.10 14.97 -9.40
N THR A 198 12.70 15.03 -8.21
CA THR A 198 13.56 16.14 -7.79
C THR A 198 15.04 15.90 -8.08
N LEU A 199 15.43 14.71 -8.52
CA LEU A 199 16.81 14.34 -8.88
C LEU A 199 17.10 14.58 -10.36
N ASP A 200 16.18 14.18 -11.23
CA ASP A 200 16.22 14.48 -12.67
C ASP A 200 14.86 14.96 -13.16
N LEU A 201 14.79 16.25 -13.51
CA LEU A 201 13.56 16.90 -14.00
C LEU A 201 13.10 16.37 -15.36
N ASN A 202 13.98 15.72 -16.13
CA ASN A 202 13.67 15.17 -17.45
C ASN A 202 13.20 13.71 -17.39
N GLU A 203 13.41 13.02 -16.26
CA GLU A 203 12.99 11.64 -16.10
C GLU A 203 11.62 11.52 -15.43
N LYS A 204 10.72 10.81 -16.10
CA LYS A 204 9.39 10.52 -15.57
C LYS A 204 9.44 9.40 -14.54
N TRP A 205 9.26 9.75 -13.27
CA TRP A 205 9.08 8.75 -12.22
C TRP A 205 7.62 8.35 -12.09
N SER A 206 7.29 7.11 -12.46
CA SER A 206 5.92 6.57 -12.34
C SER A 206 5.88 5.23 -11.60
N ARG A 207 4.77 4.98 -10.91
CA ARG A 207 4.43 3.69 -10.32
C ARG A 207 3.01 3.31 -10.68
N LYS A 208 2.85 2.11 -11.21
CA LYS A 208 1.54 1.53 -11.53
C LYS A 208 1.44 0.13 -10.95
N GLY A 209 0.27 -0.23 -10.47
CA GLY A 209 0.08 -1.53 -9.85
C GLY A 209 -1.29 -1.76 -9.29
N LYS A 210 -1.39 -2.88 -8.58
CA LYS A 210 -2.58 -3.34 -7.86
C LYS A 210 -2.20 -3.69 -6.44
N ILE A 211 -3.13 -3.45 -5.52
CA ILE A 211 -2.96 -3.77 -4.09
C ILE A 211 -4.19 -4.54 -3.63
N TYR A 212 -3.95 -5.57 -2.82
CA TYR A 212 -4.96 -6.28 -2.05
C TYR A 212 -4.43 -6.46 -0.62
N SER A 213 -4.97 -5.71 0.34
CA SER A 213 -4.47 -5.74 1.72
C SER A 213 -5.58 -5.45 2.73
N TYR A 214 -5.49 -6.05 3.92
CA TYR A 214 -6.37 -5.73 5.04
C TYR A 214 -5.95 -4.42 5.70
N ILE A 215 -6.94 -3.65 6.14
CA ILE A 215 -6.73 -2.45 6.96
C ILE A 215 -6.68 -2.90 8.42
N LYS A 216 -5.48 -2.87 9.01
CA LYS A 216 -5.29 -3.11 10.44
C LYS A 216 -5.85 -1.92 11.23
N THR A 217 -6.48 -2.18 12.36
CA THR A 217 -6.82 -1.14 13.35
C THR A 217 -5.65 -0.96 14.31
N GLU A 218 -5.45 0.27 14.77
CA GLU A 218 -4.57 0.60 15.89
C GLU A 218 -5.05 -0.02 17.21
#